data_AF-A0A3M1FWZ3-F1
#
_entry.id   AF-A0A3M1FWZ3-F1
#
_cell.length_a   1.000
_cell.length_b   1.000
_cell.length_c   1.000
_cell.angle_alpha   90.00
_cell.angle_beta   90.00
_cell.angle_gamma   90.00
#
_symmetry.space_group_name_H-M   'P 1'
#
loop_
_entity.id
_entity.type
_entity.pdbx_description
1 polymer ?
#
loop_
_entity_poly.entity_id
_entity_poly.type
_entity_poly.pdbx_seq_one_letter_code
_entity_poly.pdbx_strand_id
1 'polypeptide(L)'
;MKQWLSSEFNLEANNHIPEKKLLAAVLQRAITDYLAGEGDLKVSAEKWLMSDDESDFILSFKFICEALDINMFNLRRALILQSRRTPYLFEEAV
;
A
#
# COMPACT_ATOMS: atom_id res chain seq x y z
N MET A 1 -34.12 14.11 22.46
CA MET A 1 -33.81 12.69 22.73
C MET A 1 -32.31 12.58 22.91
N LYS A 2 -31.86 12.11 24.08
CA LYS A 2 -30.45 11.84 24.40
C LYS A 2 -30.19 10.37 24.10
N GLN A 3 -29.25 10.06 23.21
CA GLN A 3 -28.52 8.80 23.23
C GLN A 3 -27.06 9.08 22.86
N TRP A 4 -26.29 9.37 23.91
CA TRP A 4 -24.86 9.10 23.93
C TRP A 4 -24.70 7.60 24.25
N LEU A 5 -24.35 6.79 23.26
CA LEU A 5 -23.82 5.43 23.41
C LEU A 5 -22.77 5.29 22.29
N SER A 6 -21.49 5.44 22.63
CA SER A 6 -20.55 4.31 22.71
C SER A 6 -20.35 3.69 21.32
N SER A 7 -19.35 4.16 20.57
CA SER A 7 -18.06 3.46 20.49
C SER A 7 -18.20 2.01 20.03
N GLU A 8 -18.56 1.84 18.77
CA GLU A 8 -18.08 0.72 17.98
C GLU A 8 -17.57 1.32 16.67
N PHE A 9 -16.26 1.52 16.59
CA PHE A 9 -15.58 1.90 15.36
C PHE A 9 -15.79 0.73 14.38
N ASN A 10 -16.84 0.85 13.58
CA ASN A 10 -17.32 -0.22 12.71
C ASN A 10 -16.34 -0.38 11.53
N LEU A 11 -15.29 -1.18 11.74
CA LEU A 11 -14.28 -1.54 10.75
C LEU A 11 -14.91 -2.07 9.45
N GLU A 12 -16.10 -2.67 9.52
CA GLU A 12 -16.82 -3.19 8.34
C GLU A 12 -17.49 -2.09 7.50
N ALA A 13 -17.99 -1.02 8.12
CA ALA A 13 -18.58 0.11 7.39
C ALA A 13 -17.53 0.92 6.63
N ASN A 14 -16.31 1.00 7.17
CA ASN A 14 -15.18 1.67 6.50
C ASN A 14 -14.67 0.88 5.28
N ASN A 15 -14.99 -0.42 5.21
CA ASN A 15 -14.65 -1.32 4.12
C ASN A 15 -15.67 -1.26 2.96
N HIS A 16 -16.62 -0.33 2.99
CA HIS A 16 -17.67 -0.18 1.97
C HIS A 16 -17.57 1.10 1.13
N ILE A 17 -16.53 1.91 1.32
CA ILE A 17 -16.25 3.11 0.53
C ILE A 17 -15.50 2.69 -0.74
N PRO A 18 -16.13 2.74 -1.94
CA PRO A 18 -15.52 2.28 -3.20
C PRO A 18 -14.16 2.94 -3.48
N GLU A 19 -14.03 4.22 -3.13
CA GLU A 19 -12.81 5.00 -3.29
C GLU A 19 -11.68 4.39 -2.47
N LYS A 20 -11.91 4.07 -1.18
CA LYS A 20 -10.88 3.44 -0.34
C LYS A 20 -10.45 2.06 -0.88
N LYS A 21 -11.40 1.29 -1.42
CA LYS A 21 -11.06 0.00 -2.07
C LYS A 21 -10.18 0.20 -3.29
N LEU A 22 -10.48 1.20 -4.11
CA LEU A 22 -9.65 1.54 -5.27
C LEU A 22 -8.23 1.92 -4.82
N LEU A 23 -8.09 2.81 -3.83
CA LEU A 23 -6.79 3.22 -3.32
C LEU A 23 -6.00 2.04 -2.75
N ALA A 24 -6.65 1.16 -1.99
CA ALA A 24 -6.03 -0.04 -1.45
C ALA A 24 -5.59 -1.00 -2.57
N ALA A 25 -6.39 -1.19 -3.61
CA ALA A 25 -6.04 -2.02 -4.75
C ALA A 25 -4.84 -1.47 -5.53
N VAL A 26 -4.78 -0.15 -5.74
CA VAL A 26 -3.63 0.52 -6.37
C VAL A 26 -2.37 0.30 -5.53
N LEU A 27 -2.46 0.51 -4.22
CA LEU A 27 -1.33 0.28 -3.31
C LEU A 27 -0.88 -1.18 -3.32
N GLN A 28 -1.82 -2.12 -3.23
CA GLN A 28 -1.52 -3.56 -3.25
C GLN A 28 -0.84 -3.97 -4.55
N ARG A 29 -1.28 -3.43 -5.69
CA ARG A 29 -0.66 -3.70 -6.98
C ARG A 29 0.78 -3.20 -7.03
N ALA A 30 1.02 -1.96 -6.62
CA ALA A 30 2.38 -1.40 -6.57
C ALA A 30 3.30 -2.19 -5.64
N ILE A 31 2.81 -2.61 -4.47
CA ILE A 31 3.58 -3.46 -3.54
C ILE A 31 3.91 -4.81 -4.18
N THR A 32 2.93 -5.44 -4.84
CA THR A 32 3.13 -6.74 -5.51
C THR A 32 4.17 -6.62 -6.63
N ASP A 33 4.05 -5.59 -7.47
CA ASP A 33 4.99 -5.33 -8.56
C ASP A 33 6.40 -5.03 -8.03
N TYR A 34 6.53 -4.38 -6.87
CA TYR A 34 7.84 -4.13 -6.25
C TYR A 34 8.49 -5.38 -5.64
N LEU A 35 7.70 -6.20 -4.94
CA LEU A 35 8.22 -7.37 -4.21
C LEU A 35 8.43 -8.59 -5.11
N ALA A 36 7.53 -8.81 -6.07
CA ALA A 36 7.49 -10.00 -6.91
C ALA A 36 7.64 -9.70 -8.41
N GLY A 37 7.57 -8.43 -8.83
CA GLY A 37 7.75 -8.06 -10.23
C GLY A 37 9.21 -8.14 -10.68
N GLU A 38 9.39 -8.13 -11.99
CA GLU A 38 10.69 -8.20 -12.66
C GLU A 38 10.86 -7.05 -13.66
N GLY A 39 12.11 -6.75 -14.00
CA GLY A 39 12.45 -5.74 -15.02
C GLY A 39 11.82 -4.36 -14.76
N ASP A 40 11.25 -3.79 -15.81
CA ASP A 40 10.69 -2.44 -15.81
C ASP A 40 9.51 -2.27 -14.84
N LEU A 41 8.72 -3.33 -14.60
CA LEU A 41 7.59 -3.28 -13.68
C LEU A 41 8.05 -3.01 -12.24
N LYS A 42 9.09 -3.73 -11.80
CA LYS A 42 9.67 -3.54 -10.47
C LYS A 42 10.29 -2.16 -10.32
N VAL A 43 11.05 -1.71 -11.32
CA VAL A 43 11.70 -0.39 -11.30
C VAL A 43 10.67 0.74 -11.26
N SER A 44 9.59 0.62 -12.03
CA SER A 44 8.48 1.58 -12.02
C SER A 44 7.78 1.63 -10.66
N ALA A 45 7.47 0.45 -10.09
CA ALA A 45 6.85 0.34 -8.78
C ALA A 45 7.74 0.89 -7.65
N GLU A 46 9.04 0.59 -7.69
CA GLU A 46 10.03 1.13 -6.76
C GLU A 46 10.08 2.66 -6.83
N LYS A 47 10.17 3.22 -8.04
CA LYS A 47 10.18 4.67 -8.23
C LYS A 47 8.94 5.34 -7.65
N TRP A 48 7.76 4.73 -7.83
CA TRP A 48 6.51 5.27 -7.28
C TRP A 48 6.44 5.16 -5.75
N LEU A 49 6.78 4.00 -5.17
CA LEU A 49 6.76 3.76 -3.72
C LEU A 49 7.78 4.63 -2.96
N MET A 50 8.94 4.85 -3.56
CA MET A 50 10.06 5.57 -2.94
C MET A 50 10.12 7.04 -3.35
N SER A 51 9.20 7.54 -4.18
CA SER A 51 9.19 8.95 -4.57
C SER A 51 8.86 9.84 -3.37
N ASP A 52 9.73 10.82 -3.10
CA ASP A 52 9.48 11.89 -2.14
C ASP A 52 8.69 13.06 -2.76
N ASP A 53 8.15 12.89 -3.97
CA ASP A 53 7.38 13.94 -4.63
C ASP A 53 6.21 14.37 -3.74
N GLU A 54 6.28 15.62 -3.27
CA GLU A 54 5.19 16.34 -2.63
C GLU A 54 4.09 16.72 -3.63
N SER A 55 4.20 16.29 -4.89
CA SER A 55 3.20 16.59 -5.90
C SER A 55 1.82 16.17 -5.39
N ASP A 56 0.87 17.11 -5.41
CA ASP A 56 -0.57 16.91 -5.17
C ASP A 56 -1.21 16.04 -6.28
N PHE A 57 -0.44 15.11 -6.85
CA PHE A 57 -0.92 14.16 -7.83
C PHE A 57 -1.97 13.29 -7.14
N ILE A 58 -3.17 13.33 -7.70
CA ILE A 58 -4.29 12.47 -7.33
C ILE A 58 -3.78 11.05 -7.54
N LEU A 59 -3.55 10.28 -6.47
CA LEU A 59 -2.91 8.93 -6.45
C LEU A 59 -1.38 8.89 -6.27
N SER A 60 -0.74 9.92 -5.71
CA SER A 60 0.62 9.78 -5.19
C SER A 60 0.66 8.75 -4.04
N PHE A 61 1.81 8.11 -3.82
CA PHE A 61 1.97 7.15 -2.73
C PHE A 61 1.66 7.76 -1.36
N LYS A 62 2.11 9.01 -1.14
CA LYS A 62 1.81 9.80 0.06
C LYS A 62 0.31 10.00 0.23
N PHE A 63 -0.39 10.49 -0.81
CA PHE A 63 -1.83 10.71 -0.79
C PHE A 63 -2.59 9.42 -0.44
N ILE A 64 -2.20 8.29 -1.05
CA ILE A 64 -2.84 6.99 -0.79
C ILE A 64 -2.61 6.55 0.67
N CYS A 65 -1.40 6.72 1.20
CA CYS A 65 -1.12 6.39 2.59
C CYS A 65 -1.96 7.26 3.55
N GLU A 66 -2.06 8.56 3.29
CA GLU A 66 -2.88 9.48 4.10
C GLU A 66 -4.38 9.13 4.03
N ALA A 67 -4.91 8.84 2.82
CA ALA A 67 -6.32 8.49 2.63
C ALA A 67 -6.71 7.14 3.27
N LEU A 68 -5.75 6.23 3.42
CA LEU A 68 -5.92 4.92 4.04
C LEU A 68 -5.49 4.87 5.52
N ASP A 69 -5.04 5.98 6.09
CA ASP A 69 -4.51 6.06 7.47
C ASP A 69 -3.33 5.10 7.73
N ILE A 70 -2.41 5.01 6.76
CA ILE A 70 -1.22 4.17 6.80
C ILE A 70 0.03 5.04 7.01
N ASN A 71 0.90 4.63 7.93
CA ASN A 71 2.18 5.32 8.12
C ASN A 71 3.15 5.01 6.96
N MET A 72 3.36 6.00 6.10
CA MET A 72 4.20 5.93 4.90
C MET A 72 5.63 5.44 5.19
N PHE A 73 6.30 6.00 6.20
CA PHE A 73 7.69 5.67 6.53
C PHE A 73 7.85 4.24 7.01
N ASN A 74 6.93 3.77 7.86
CA ASN A 74 6.92 2.40 8.35
C ASN A 74 6.67 1.41 7.21
N LEU A 75 5.74 1.74 6.31
CA LEU A 75 5.45 0.91 5.14
C LEU A 75 6.68 0.80 4.22
N ARG A 76 7.32 1.92 3.86
CA ARG A 76 8.56 1.91 3.06
C ARG A 76 9.64 1.05 3.69
N ARG A 77 9.87 1.24 5.00
CA ARG A 77 10.87 0.47 5.74
C ARG A 77 10.55 -1.03 5.70
N ALA A 78 9.28 -1.41 5.88
CA ALA A 78 8.85 -2.80 5.80
C ALA A 78 9.08 -3.38 4.40
N LEU A 79 8.73 -2.64 3.35
CA LEU A 79 8.92 -3.06 1.95
C LEU A 79 10.40 -3.27 1.60
N ILE A 80 11.29 -2.36 2.03
CA ILE A 80 12.73 -2.51 1.82
C ILE A 80 13.28 -3.75 2.55
N LEU A 81 12.80 -4.02 3.76
CA LEU A 81 13.22 -5.22 4.50
C LEU A 81 12.69 -6.50 3.85
N GLN A 82 11.47 -6.47 3.32
CA GLN A 82 10.87 -7.61 2.62
C GLN A 82 11.55 -7.87 1.28
N SER A 83 11.83 -6.85 0.47
CA SER A 83 12.49 -7.02 -0.83
C SER A 83 13.89 -7.63 -0.72
N ARG A 84 14.59 -7.38 0.40
CA ARG A 84 15.86 -8.03 0.75
C ARG A 84 15.72 -9.47 1.23
N ARG A 85 14.55 -9.85 1.76
CA ARG A 85 14.22 -11.21 2.21
C ARG A 85 13.65 -12.11 1.11
N THR A 86 13.47 -11.58 -0.10
CA THR A 86 13.06 -12.38 -1.26
C THR A 86 14.23 -12.89 -2.12
N PRO A 87 15.29 -13.53 -1.59
CA PRO A 87 16.09 -14.43 -2.42
C PRO A 87 15.57 -15.87 -2.20
N TYR A 88 15.28 -16.61 -3.29
CA TYR A 88 15.06 -18.07 -3.34
C TYR A 88 13.66 -18.65 -3.02
N LEU A 89 12.64 -18.38 -3.85
CA LEU A 89 11.42 -19.21 -3.91
C LEU A 89 11.07 -19.69 -5.34
N PHE A 90 12.08 -19.98 -6.17
CA PHE A 90 11.90 -20.62 -7.49
C PHE A 90 12.99 -21.66 -7.81
N GLU A 91 13.41 -22.47 -6.84
CA GLU A 91 14.05 -23.76 -7.10
C GLU A 91 13.22 -24.84 -6.44
N GLU A 92 12.32 -25.47 -7.20
CA GLU A 92 12.02 -26.91 -7.15
C GLU A 92 10.84 -27.23 -8.10
N ALA A 93 11.18 -27.74 -9.29
CA ALA A 93 10.43 -28.79 -9.99
C ALA A 93 11.24 -29.23 -11.22
N VAL A 94 12.21 -30.11 -10.98
CA VAL A 94 12.81 -31.00 -11.99
C VAL A 94 11.86 -32.18 -12.21
#